data_AF-A0A7X6VTX8-F1
#
_entry.id   AF-A0A7X6VTX8-F1
#
_cell.length_a   1.000
_cell.length_b   1.000
_cell.length_c   1.000
_cell.angle_alpha   90.00
_cell.angle_beta   90.00
_cell.angle_gamma   90.00
#
_symmetry.space_group_name_H-M   'P 1'
#
loop_
_entity.id
_entity.type
_entity.pdbx_description
1 polymer ?
#
loop_
_entity_poly.entity_id
_entity_poly.type
_entity_poly.pdbx_seq_one_letter_code
_entity_poly.pdbx_strand_id
1 'polypeptide(L)'
;GLDLLIYNSFNQEISKWLPEEFVEKIIISKLNAKHVFVGFNYSFGYRGQGNPELLVKLGEKYGFKVSVISPVEVDGQVVSSTLVRELIENGDIKRAQKLLGYNPMLEGTVIRGEQRGSKIGFPTANLQIAADMLIPGKGVYAAKAYYKDKIYNCVVNIGSKPTFHENHPIAVEAHIMDFDKEIYGEPLKIFFIDKIRDEKKFGSIDELVSQISQDRDRAYQIASLN
;
A
#
# COMPACT_ATOMS: atom_id res chain seq x y z
N GLY A 1 -6.01 -19.46 10.43
CA GLY A 1 -5.46 -18.10 10.30
C GLY A 1 -4.30 -17.96 11.27
N LEU A 2 -3.86 -16.73 11.57
CA LEU A 2 -2.93 -16.48 12.68
C LEU A 2 -3.72 -16.41 13.99
N ASP A 3 -3.29 -17.15 15.03
CA ASP A 3 -3.94 -17.12 16.35
C ASP A 3 -3.44 -15.98 17.24
N LEU A 4 -2.18 -15.57 17.04
CA LEU A 4 -1.52 -14.51 17.82
C LEU A 4 -0.60 -13.68 16.92
N LEU A 5 -0.67 -12.35 17.08
CA LEU A 5 0.27 -11.40 16.49
C LEU A 5 1.04 -10.68 17.61
N ILE A 6 2.38 -10.74 17.55
CA ILE A 6 3.26 -10.14 18.55
C ILE A 6 3.98 -8.96 17.92
N TYR A 7 3.65 -7.75 18.39
CA TYR A 7 4.42 -6.55 18.08
C TYR A 7 5.61 -6.46 19.04
N ASN A 8 6.80 -6.79 18.54
CA ASN A 8 8.03 -6.63 19.30
C ASN A 8 8.71 -5.32 18.90
N SER A 9 8.76 -4.36 19.83
CA SER A 9 9.44 -3.09 19.59
C SER A 9 10.95 -3.33 19.52
N PHE A 10 11.54 -3.21 18.33
CA PHE A 10 12.99 -3.26 18.17
C PHE A 10 13.63 -2.05 18.87
N ASN A 11 14.33 -2.31 19.98
CA ASN A 11 14.94 -1.29 20.81
C ASN A 11 16.47 -1.46 20.88
N GLN A 12 17.15 -0.51 21.53
CA GLN A 12 18.62 -0.52 21.61
C GLN A 12 19.20 -1.72 22.37
N GLU A 13 18.42 -2.35 23.25
CA GLU A 13 18.84 -3.55 23.96
C GLU A 13 18.81 -4.76 23.02
N ILE A 14 17.66 -4.98 22.36
CA ILE A 14 17.46 -6.09 21.42
C ILE A 14 18.43 -5.97 20.23
N SER A 15 18.69 -4.74 19.77
CA SER A 15 19.59 -4.53 18.63
C SER A 15 21.03 -4.97 18.89
N LYS A 16 21.42 -5.13 20.17
CA LYS A 16 22.75 -5.58 20.62
C LYS A 16 22.85 -7.08 20.86
N TRP A 17 21.74 -7.82 20.89
CA TRP A 17 21.76 -9.25 21.16
C TRP A 17 22.45 -10.01 20.05
N LEU A 18 23.36 -10.91 20.41
CA LEU A 18 23.91 -11.88 19.47
C LEU A 18 22.79 -12.82 18.95
N PRO A 19 22.97 -13.48 17.79
CA PRO A 19 21.99 -14.42 17.25
C PRO A 19 21.51 -15.46 18.28
N GLU A 20 22.42 -16.06 19.02
CA GLU A 20 22.16 -17.06 20.06
C GLU A 20 21.31 -16.48 21.21
N GLU A 21 21.63 -15.26 21.67
CA GLU A 21 20.87 -14.60 22.73
C GLU A 21 19.42 -14.32 22.29
N PHE A 22 19.21 -13.94 21.03
CA PHE A 22 17.87 -13.78 20.46
C PHE A 22 17.10 -15.10 20.46
N VAL A 23 17.74 -16.20 20.03
CA VAL A 23 17.11 -17.53 20.03
C VAL A 23 16.72 -17.95 21.44
N GLU A 24 17.63 -17.85 22.40
CA GLU A 24 17.38 -18.25 23.80
C GLU A 24 16.27 -17.40 24.43
N LYS A 25 16.36 -16.07 24.31
CA LYS A 25 15.43 -15.15 25.00
C LYS A 25 14.05 -15.13 24.34
N ILE A 26 13.97 -15.17 23.01
CA ILE A 26 12.69 -15.03 22.30
C ILE A 26 12.12 -16.39 21.92
N ILE A 27 12.82 -17.15 21.08
CA ILE A 27 12.28 -18.37 20.47
C ILE A 27 12.06 -19.46 21.52
N ILE A 28 13.01 -19.65 22.43
CA ILE A 28 12.91 -20.68 23.48
C ILE A 28 12.15 -20.17 24.69
N SER A 29 12.63 -19.10 25.34
CA SER A 29 12.11 -18.72 26.66
C SER A 29 10.73 -18.07 26.61
N LYS A 30 10.49 -17.16 25.66
CA LYS A 30 9.20 -16.44 25.57
C LYS A 30 8.17 -17.19 24.73
N LEU A 31 8.56 -17.73 23.58
CA LEU A 31 7.64 -18.38 22.64
C LEU A 31 7.55 -19.89 22.83
N ASN A 32 8.56 -20.54 23.42
CA ASN A 32 8.68 -22.00 23.51
C ASN A 32 8.38 -22.68 22.16
N ALA A 33 8.94 -22.11 21.08
CA ALA A 33 8.62 -22.52 19.72
C ALA A 33 9.13 -23.94 19.45
N LYS A 34 8.29 -24.76 18.80
CA LYS A 34 8.67 -26.10 18.33
C LYS A 34 9.10 -26.11 16.87
N HIS A 35 8.59 -25.17 16.09
CA HIS A 35 8.92 -25.01 14.67
C HIS A 35 8.89 -23.53 14.33
N VAL A 36 9.95 -23.05 13.69
CA VAL A 36 10.10 -21.67 13.21
C VAL A 36 10.15 -21.68 11.68
N PHE A 37 9.38 -20.80 11.05
CA PHE A 37 9.38 -20.58 9.61
C PHE A 37 9.96 -19.20 9.32
N VAL A 38 10.94 -19.14 8.42
CA VAL A 38 11.59 -17.88 8.01
C VAL A 38 11.76 -17.83 6.50
N GLY A 39 11.79 -16.63 5.93
CA GLY A 39 12.15 -16.46 4.52
C GLY A 39 13.65 -16.69 4.29
N PHE A 40 14.01 -17.03 3.06
CA PHE A 40 15.41 -17.19 2.61
C PHE A 40 16.30 -15.96 2.87
N ASN A 41 15.72 -14.76 2.98
CA ASN A 41 16.42 -13.50 3.22
C ASN A 41 16.32 -13.01 4.67
N TYR A 42 15.92 -13.88 5.61
CA TYR A 42 15.80 -13.52 7.02
C TYR A 42 17.17 -13.21 7.65
N SER A 43 17.23 -12.13 8.42
CA SER A 43 18.42 -11.74 9.17
C SER A 43 18.04 -11.35 10.60
N PHE A 44 18.89 -11.70 11.57
CA PHE A 44 18.64 -11.45 12.99
C PHE A 44 19.92 -11.31 13.80
N GLY A 45 19.78 -10.89 15.06
CA GLY A 45 20.90 -10.62 15.96
C GLY A 45 21.69 -9.35 15.60
N TYR A 46 22.74 -9.09 16.37
CA TYR A 46 23.54 -7.88 16.30
C TYR A 46 24.06 -7.67 14.89
N ARG A 47 23.71 -6.52 14.30
CA ARG A 47 24.09 -6.15 12.92
C ARG A 47 23.72 -7.21 11.86
N GLY A 48 22.68 -8.01 12.10
CA GLY A 48 22.23 -9.03 11.15
C GLY A 48 23.21 -10.18 10.95
N GLN A 49 24.05 -10.47 11.95
CA GLN A 49 25.02 -11.57 11.91
C GLN A 49 24.37 -12.96 11.77
N GLY A 50 23.10 -13.10 12.15
CA GLY A 50 22.33 -14.32 11.98
C GLY A 50 21.65 -14.39 10.61
N ASN A 51 21.66 -15.58 10.02
CA ASN A 51 21.03 -15.93 8.76
C ASN A 51 20.24 -17.26 8.90
N PRO A 52 19.47 -17.69 7.89
CA PRO A 52 18.66 -18.91 8.01
C PRO A 52 19.48 -20.16 8.30
N GLU A 53 20.70 -20.27 7.73
CA GLU A 53 21.59 -21.41 7.96
C GLU A 53 22.06 -21.49 9.42
N LEU A 54 22.40 -20.35 10.03
CA LEU A 54 22.72 -20.28 11.45
C LEU A 54 21.50 -20.64 12.30
N LEU A 55 20.31 -20.15 11.94
CA LEU A 55 19.10 -20.45 12.69
C LEU A 55 18.78 -21.96 12.68
N VAL A 56 18.99 -22.65 11.55
CA VAL A 56 18.86 -24.12 11.47
C VAL A 56 19.80 -24.82 12.46
N LYS A 57 21.09 -24.43 12.49
CA LYS A 57 22.06 -25.00 13.44
C LYS A 57 21.68 -24.74 14.90
N LEU A 58 21.17 -23.55 15.20
CA LEU A 58 20.65 -23.23 16.52
C LEU A 58 19.37 -24.02 16.84
N GLY A 59 18.53 -24.26 15.84
CA GLY A 59 17.38 -25.17 15.92
C GLY A 59 17.77 -26.56 16.40
N GLU A 60 18.77 -27.16 15.75
CA GLU A 60 19.32 -28.46 16.12
C GLU A 60 19.88 -28.46 17.54
N LYS A 61 20.63 -27.40 17.91
CA LYS A 61 21.22 -27.25 19.25
C LYS A 61 20.18 -27.12 20.37
N TYR A 62 19.14 -26.32 20.17
CA TYR A 62 18.15 -25.98 21.20
C TYR A 62 16.84 -26.78 21.10
N GLY A 63 16.73 -27.70 20.13
CA GLY A 63 15.61 -28.64 20.03
C GLY A 63 14.33 -28.08 19.38
N PHE A 64 14.47 -27.19 18.38
CA PHE A 64 13.35 -26.71 17.57
C PHE A 64 13.63 -26.88 16.06
N LYS A 65 12.58 -27.09 15.27
CA LYS A 65 12.70 -27.22 13.81
C LYS A 65 12.71 -25.86 13.14
N VAL A 66 13.43 -25.75 12.02
CA VAL A 66 13.47 -24.56 11.20
C VAL A 66 13.14 -24.94 9.75
N SER A 67 12.19 -24.21 9.16
CA SER A 67 11.88 -24.32 7.73
C SER A 67 12.15 -22.99 7.05
N VAL A 68 13.09 -23.00 6.11
CA VAL A 68 13.43 -21.85 5.29
C VAL A 68 12.56 -21.87 4.05
N ILE A 69 11.74 -20.84 3.89
CA ILE A 69 10.82 -20.68 2.76
C ILE A 69 11.56 -20.04 1.60
N SER A 70 11.54 -20.71 0.45
CA SER A 70 12.10 -20.22 -0.82
C SER A 70 11.44 -18.91 -1.26
N PRO A 71 12.14 -18.09 -2.06
CA PRO A 71 11.53 -16.90 -2.66
C PRO A 71 10.27 -17.27 -3.44
N VAL A 72 9.26 -16.41 -3.35
CA VAL A 72 8.10 -16.47 -4.24
C VAL A 72 8.44 -15.73 -5.52
N GLU A 73 8.14 -16.33 -6.66
CA GLU A 73 8.35 -15.72 -7.97
C GLU A 73 7.02 -15.60 -8.72
N VAL A 74 6.83 -14.46 -9.39
CA VAL A 74 5.69 -14.20 -10.29
C VAL A 74 6.25 -13.66 -11.59
N ASP A 75 5.89 -14.26 -12.72
CA ASP A 75 6.40 -13.90 -14.05
C ASP A 75 7.96 -13.84 -14.10
N GLY A 76 8.63 -14.72 -13.33
CA GLY A 76 10.10 -14.79 -13.23
C GLY A 76 10.76 -13.68 -12.40
N GLN A 77 9.97 -12.89 -11.65
CA GLN A 77 10.46 -11.87 -10.74
C GLN A 77 10.25 -12.29 -9.29
N VAL A 78 11.30 -12.22 -8.47
CA VAL A 78 11.19 -12.45 -7.02
C VAL A 78 10.33 -11.38 -6.39
N VAL A 79 9.26 -11.80 -5.71
CA VAL A 79 8.35 -10.92 -4.99
C VAL A 79 9.07 -10.36 -3.76
N SER A 80 9.10 -9.03 -3.66
CA SER A 80 9.66 -8.33 -2.50
C SER A 80 8.90 -7.04 -2.22
N SER A 81 8.92 -6.59 -0.96
CA SER A 81 8.30 -5.31 -0.60
C SER A 81 8.95 -4.14 -1.33
N THR A 82 10.26 -4.15 -1.57
CA THR A 82 10.95 -3.08 -2.29
C THR A 82 10.41 -2.95 -3.72
N LEU A 83 10.34 -4.06 -4.45
CA LEU A 83 9.78 -4.07 -5.82
C LEU A 83 8.33 -3.60 -5.84
N VAL A 84 7.49 -4.06 -4.91
CA VAL A 84 6.09 -3.63 -4.84
C VAL A 84 5.98 -2.13 -4.56
N ARG A 85 6.79 -1.58 -3.65
CA ARG A 85 6.80 -0.13 -3.38
C ARG A 85 7.18 0.66 -4.63
N GLU A 86 8.27 0.28 -5.30
CA GLU A 86 8.72 0.93 -6.53
C GLU A 86 7.64 0.90 -7.63
N LEU A 87 6.95 -0.22 -7.82
CA LEU A 87 5.86 -0.32 -8.80
C LEU A 87 4.70 0.62 -8.45
N ILE A 88 4.29 0.67 -7.18
CA ILE A 88 3.23 1.56 -6.71
C ILE A 88 3.63 3.03 -6.88
N GLU A 89 4.84 3.41 -6.47
CA GLU A 89 5.39 4.78 -6.60
C GLU A 89 5.50 5.24 -8.05
N ASN A 90 5.76 4.31 -8.99
CA ASN A 90 5.77 4.59 -10.42
C ASN A 90 4.37 4.54 -11.06
N GLY A 91 3.35 4.16 -10.29
CA GLY A 91 1.97 4.04 -10.76
C GLY A 91 1.67 2.76 -11.58
N ASP A 92 2.56 1.76 -11.56
CA ASP A 92 2.38 0.46 -12.19
C ASP A 92 1.52 -0.47 -11.30
N ILE A 93 0.24 -0.08 -11.16
CA ILE A 93 -0.73 -0.76 -10.31
C ILE A 93 -0.95 -2.20 -10.76
N LYS A 94 -0.97 -2.45 -12.07
CA LYS A 94 -1.23 -3.80 -12.62
C LYS A 94 -0.14 -4.78 -12.24
N ARG A 95 1.13 -4.41 -12.34
CA ARG A 95 2.21 -5.30 -11.90
C ARG A 95 2.23 -5.43 -10.38
N ALA A 96 2.02 -4.35 -9.64
CA ALA A 96 1.92 -4.43 -8.18
C ALA A 96 0.79 -5.40 -7.73
N GLN A 97 -0.38 -5.33 -8.36
CA GLN A 97 -1.52 -6.21 -8.09
C GLN A 97 -1.15 -7.69 -8.32
N LYS A 98 -0.46 -8.01 -9.42
CA LYS A 98 -0.01 -9.38 -9.70
C LYS A 98 0.91 -9.93 -8.62
N LEU A 99 1.87 -9.10 -8.15
CA LEU A 99 2.82 -9.51 -7.11
C LEU A 99 2.14 -9.65 -5.74
N LEU A 100 1.17 -8.80 -5.43
CA LEU A 100 0.43 -8.82 -4.16
C LEU A 100 -0.64 -9.92 -4.11
N GLY A 101 -1.22 -10.28 -5.25
CA GLY A 101 -2.40 -11.15 -5.34
C GLY A 101 -3.72 -10.43 -5.02
N TYR A 102 -3.70 -9.11 -4.82
CA TYR A 102 -4.86 -8.26 -4.55
C TYR A 102 -4.61 -6.82 -5.01
N ASN A 103 -5.69 -6.03 -5.12
CA ASN A 103 -5.62 -4.62 -5.51
C ASN A 103 -4.92 -3.78 -4.43
N PRO A 104 -3.85 -3.02 -4.75
CA PRO A 104 -3.27 -2.06 -3.83
C PRO A 104 -4.34 -1.15 -3.22
N MET A 105 -4.27 -0.92 -1.91
CA MET A 105 -5.29 -0.19 -1.17
C MET A 105 -4.68 0.98 -0.42
N LEU A 106 -5.40 2.11 -0.43
CA LEU A 106 -5.09 3.30 0.32
C LEU A 106 -6.29 3.68 1.19
N GLU A 107 -6.04 3.99 2.45
CA GLU A 107 -7.05 4.46 3.39
C GLU A 107 -6.75 5.90 3.78
N GLY A 108 -7.80 6.73 3.85
CA GLY A 108 -7.68 8.12 4.27
C GLY A 108 -8.98 8.67 4.83
N THR A 109 -8.87 9.79 5.53
CA THR A 109 -10.03 10.55 6.03
C THR A 109 -10.45 11.57 4.98
N VAL A 110 -11.74 11.65 4.69
CA VAL A 110 -12.27 12.63 3.74
C VAL A 110 -12.23 14.03 4.36
N ILE A 111 -11.56 14.96 3.70
CA ILE A 111 -11.42 16.37 4.11
C ILE A 111 -12.05 17.32 3.10
N ARG A 112 -12.28 18.55 3.52
CA ARG A 112 -12.72 19.63 2.61
C ARG A 112 -11.55 20.05 1.73
N GLY A 113 -11.72 19.91 0.41
CA GLY A 113 -10.80 20.42 -0.61
C GLY A 113 -11.23 21.79 -1.14
N GLU A 114 -10.66 22.18 -2.28
CA GLU A 114 -10.99 23.45 -2.95
C GLU A 114 -12.32 23.42 -3.73
N GLN A 115 -12.98 22.27 -3.78
CA GLN A 115 -14.29 22.06 -4.42
C GLN A 115 -14.36 22.52 -5.89
N ARG A 116 -13.22 22.53 -6.60
CA ARG A 116 -13.15 22.91 -8.01
C ARG A 116 -13.96 21.95 -8.89
N GLY A 117 -13.87 20.65 -8.62
CA GLY A 117 -14.61 19.63 -9.35
C GLY A 117 -16.13 19.81 -9.26
N SER A 118 -16.66 20.15 -8.08
CA SER A 118 -18.10 20.39 -7.88
C SER A 118 -18.64 21.51 -8.77
N LYS A 119 -17.84 22.57 -9.02
CA LYS A 119 -18.24 23.69 -9.90
C LYS A 119 -18.41 23.30 -11.36
N ILE A 120 -17.81 22.19 -11.78
CA ILE A 120 -17.82 21.69 -13.16
C ILE A 120 -18.56 20.34 -13.28
N GLY A 121 -19.31 19.93 -12.26
CA GLY A 121 -20.13 18.71 -12.28
C GLY A 121 -19.43 17.42 -11.84
N PHE A 122 -18.22 17.50 -11.30
CA PHE A 122 -17.41 16.36 -10.85
C PHE A 122 -17.00 16.50 -9.37
N PRO A 123 -17.93 16.35 -8.41
CA PRO A 123 -17.59 16.45 -6.99
C PRO A 123 -16.53 15.41 -6.59
N THR A 124 -15.52 15.82 -5.83
CA THR A 124 -14.42 14.94 -5.39
C THR A 124 -14.29 14.90 -3.87
N ALA A 125 -14.10 13.71 -3.33
CA ALA A 125 -13.63 13.49 -1.96
C ALA A 125 -12.11 13.69 -1.93
N ASN A 126 -11.64 14.67 -1.17
CA ASN A 126 -10.21 14.88 -0.95
C ASN A 126 -9.79 14.01 0.25
N LEU A 127 -8.71 13.25 0.12
CA LEU A 127 -8.25 12.35 1.17
C LEU A 127 -7.03 12.90 1.89
N GLN A 128 -7.12 12.97 3.22
CA GLN A 128 -5.97 13.10 4.09
C GLN A 128 -5.41 11.71 4.38
N ILE A 129 -4.17 11.50 3.93
CA ILE A 129 -3.44 10.24 4.07
C ILE A 129 -2.43 10.37 5.21
N ALA A 130 -2.25 9.30 6.00
CA ALA A 130 -1.21 9.25 7.02
C ALA A 130 0.20 9.31 6.38
N ALA A 131 1.15 9.97 7.06
CA ALA A 131 2.46 10.28 6.47
C ALA A 131 3.34 9.04 6.19
N ASP A 132 3.05 7.92 6.84
CA ASP A 132 3.73 6.63 6.72
C ASP A 132 3.10 5.70 5.67
N MET A 133 1.99 6.13 5.04
CA MET A 133 1.31 5.35 4.00
C MET A 133 1.92 5.63 2.62
N LEU A 134 2.10 4.55 1.85
CA LEU A 134 2.56 4.64 0.47
C LEU A 134 1.43 5.14 -0.44
N ILE A 135 1.65 6.27 -1.10
CA ILE A 135 0.73 6.82 -2.10
C ILE A 135 1.24 6.40 -3.48
N PRO A 136 0.39 5.89 -4.39
CA PRO A 136 0.80 5.63 -5.77
C PRO A 136 1.36 6.87 -6.47
N GLY A 137 2.12 6.65 -7.53
CA GLY A 137 2.67 7.72 -8.35
C GLY A 137 1.62 8.71 -8.85
N LYS A 138 2.06 9.87 -9.33
CA LYS A 138 1.15 10.86 -9.91
C LYS A 138 0.41 10.30 -11.12
N GLY A 139 -0.86 10.69 -11.27
CA GLY A 139 -1.70 10.30 -12.40
C GLY A 139 -3.16 10.11 -12.03
N VAL A 140 -3.91 9.63 -13.01
CA VAL A 140 -5.34 9.31 -12.89
C VAL A 140 -5.51 7.80 -12.93
N TYR A 141 -6.30 7.27 -12.00
CA TYR A 141 -6.45 5.85 -11.76
C TYR A 141 -7.92 5.42 -11.78
N ALA A 142 -8.16 4.23 -12.31
CA ALA A 142 -9.40 3.50 -12.11
C ALA A 142 -9.33 2.79 -10.76
N ALA A 143 -10.36 2.95 -9.93
CA ALA A 143 -10.38 2.38 -8.59
C ALA A 143 -11.80 2.02 -8.12
N LYS A 144 -11.86 1.33 -6.99
CA LYS A 144 -13.08 1.06 -6.22
C LYS A 144 -12.99 1.76 -4.87
N ALA A 145 -13.99 2.55 -4.52
CA ALA A 145 -14.13 3.17 -3.21
C ALA A 145 -15.00 2.30 -2.31
N TYR A 146 -14.51 1.96 -1.12
CA TYR A 146 -15.25 1.25 -0.09
C TYR A 146 -15.67 2.20 1.02
N TYR A 147 -16.98 2.30 1.22
CA TYR A 147 -17.60 3.17 2.21
C TYR A 147 -18.81 2.47 2.86
N LYS A 148 -18.78 2.29 4.18
CA LYS A 148 -19.86 1.65 4.99
C LYS A 148 -20.41 0.38 4.34
N ASP A 149 -19.52 -0.58 4.09
CA ASP A 149 -19.82 -1.91 3.53
C ASP A 149 -20.37 -1.92 2.10
N LYS A 150 -20.21 -0.81 1.38
CA LYS A 150 -20.54 -0.69 -0.03
C LYS A 150 -19.32 -0.34 -0.85
N ILE A 151 -19.27 -0.90 -2.05
CA ILE A 151 -18.23 -0.64 -3.04
C ILE A 151 -18.83 0.20 -4.17
N TYR A 152 -18.12 1.25 -4.54
CA TYR A 152 -18.48 2.16 -5.61
C TYR A 152 -17.33 2.25 -6.62
N ASN A 153 -17.65 2.37 -7.91
CA ASN A 153 -16.62 2.69 -8.89
C ASN A 153 -16.17 4.14 -8.68
N CYS A 154 -14.87 4.40 -8.82
CA CYS A 154 -14.34 5.74 -8.73
C CYS A 154 -13.17 5.98 -9.68
N VAL A 155 -12.96 7.25 -10.00
CA VAL A 155 -11.74 7.73 -10.63
C VAL A 155 -10.96 8.53 -9.59
N VAL A 156 -9.67 8.25 -9.48
CA VAL A 156 -8.79 8.86 -8.47
C VAL A 156 -7.71 9.66 -9.19
N ASN A 157 -7.59 10.93 -8.83
CA ASN A 157 -6.51 11.79 -9.27
C ASN A 157 -5.49 11.93 -8.14
N ILE A 158 -4.23 11.61 -8.42
CA ILE A 158 -3.09 11.83 -7.53
C ILE A 158 -2.19 12.87 -8.17
N GLY A 159 -2.10 14.04 -7.54
CA GLY A 159 -1.43 15.19 -8.15
C GLY A 159 -0.83 16.16 -7.15
N SER A 160 -0.07 17.14 -7.63
CA SER A 160 0.48 18.20 -6.78
C SER A 160 -0.48 19.39 -6.70
N LYS A 161 -0.70 19.94 -5.50
CA LYS A 161 -1.43 21.21 -5.37
C LYS A 161 -0.62 22.38 -5.96
N PRO A 162 -1.21 23.20 -6.84
CA PRO A 162 -0.57 24.40 -7.34
C PRO A 162 -0.75 25.58 -6.36
N THR A 163 0.08 25.68 -5.31
CA THR A 163 0.17 26.92 -4.48
C THR A 163 1.44 26.99 -3.63
N PHE A 164 2.18 28.11 -3.80
CA PHE A 164 2.96 28.96 -2.86
C PHE A 164 3.34 28.50 -1.43
N HIS A 165 3.53 27.22 -1.16
CA HIS A 165 4.17 26.71 0.04
C HIS A 165 5.29 25.76 -0.35
N GLU A 166 6.46 25.88 0.30
CA GLU A 166 7.72 25.24 -0.08
C GLU A 166 7.68 23.70 -0.15
N ASN A 167 6.62 23.08 0.39
CA ASN A 167 6.38 21.64 0.35
C ASN A 167 5.07 21.35 -0.40
N HIS A 168 5.10 21.26 -1.73
CA HIS A 168 3.94 20.90 -2.56
C HIS A 168 3.31 19.57 -2.11
N PRO A 169 2.22 19.55 -1.31
CA PRO A 169 1.69 18.31 -0.79
C PRO A 169 0.98 17.55 -1.91
N ILE A 170 1.19 16.24 -1.96
CA ILE A 170 0.43 15.34 -2.84
C ILE A 170 -1.04 15.38 -2.40
N ALA A 171 -1.93 15.63 -3.35
CA ALA A 171 -3.37 15.55 -3.18
C ALA A 171 -3.88 14.26 -3.78
N VAL A 172 -4.75 13.56 -3.03
CA VAL A 172 -5.48 12.39 -3.50
C VAL A 172 -6.96 12.78 -3.54
N GLU A 173 -7.52 12.81 -4.74
CA GLU A 173 -8.90 13.24 -4.99
C GLU A 173 -9.67 12.11 -5.67
N ALA A 174 -10.75 11.63 -5.05
CA ALA A 174 -11.60 10.58 -5.59
C ALA A 174 -12.95 11.14 -6.04
N HIS A 175 -13.28 10.96 -7.31
CA HIS A 175 -14.65 11.15 -7.81
C HIS A 175 -15.36 9.80 -7.76
N ILE A 176 -16.30 9.66 -6.81
CA ILE A 176 -17.07 8.44 -6.58
C ILE A 176 -18.32 8.49 -7.46
N MET A 177 -18.51 7.48 -8.31
CA MET A 177 -19.63 7.40 -9.23
C MET A 177 -20.90 6.96 -8.49
N ASP A 178 -22.05 7.46 -8.94
CA ASP A 178 -23.37 7.15 -8.36
C ASP A 178 -23.44 7.38 -6.84
N PHE A 179 -22.79 8.46 -6.37
CA PHE A 179 -22.62 8.77 -4.96
C PHE A 179 -23.07 10.19 -4.62
N ASP A 180 -24.15 10.29 -3.84
CA ASP A 180 -24.80 11.57 -3.48
C ASP A 180 -24.83 11.77 -1.95
N LYS A 181 -23.67 11.62 -1.30
CA LYS A 181 -23.54 11.78 0.15
C LYS A 181 -22.38 12.70 0.51
N GLU A 182 -22.57 13.52 1.52
CA GLU A 182 -21.50 14.27 2.19
C GLU A 182 -20.86 13.39 3.26
N ILE A 183 -19.55 13.13 3.14
CA ILE A 183 -18.83 12.16 3.98
C ILE A 183 -17.57 12.76 4.64
N TYR A 184 -17.53 14.07 4.85
CA TYR A 184 -16.38 14.70 5.50
C TYR A 184 -16.15 14.16 6.91
N GLY A 185 -14.89 13.98 7.28
CA GLY A 185 -14.47 13.40 8.56
C GLY A 185 -14.58 11.88 8.61
N GLU A 186 -15.15 11.23 7.60
CA GLU A 186 -15.29 9.78 7.58
C GLU A 186 -14.13 9.09 6.84
N PRO A 187 -13.79 7.84 7.22
CA PRO A 187 -12.79 7.05 6.53
C PRO A 187 -13.30 6.56 5.18
N LEU A 188 -12.41 6.54 4.19
CA LEU A 188 -12.64 6.00 2.86
C LEU A 188 -11.44 5.12 2.45
N LYS A 189 -11.74 3.92 1.96
CA LYS A 189 -10.73 3.01 1.39
C LYS A 189 -10.83 3.03 -0.12
N ILE A 190 -9.69 3.16 -0.79
CA ILE A 190 -9.56 3.18 -2.25
C ILE A 190 -8.75 1.96 -2.66
N PHE A 191 -9.33 1.10 -3.49
CA PHE A 191 -8.66 -0.05 -4.09
C PHE A 191 -8.32 0.28 -5.54
N PHE A 192 -7.03 0.42 -5.84
CA PHE A 192 -6.54 0.77 -7.18
C PHE A 192 -6.58 -0.45 -8.11
N ILE A 193 -7.09 -0.25 -9.32
CA ILE A 193 -7.24 -1.32 -10.32
C ILE A 193 -6.26 -1.13 -11.47
N ASP A 194 -6.13 0.11 -11.97
CA ASP A 194 -5.22 0.44 -13.06
C ASP A 194 -4.92 1.94 -13.13
N LYS A 195 -3.81 2.30 -13.76
CA LYS A 195 -3.49 3.68 -14.14
C LYS A 195 -4.08 3.98 -15.52
N ILE A 196 -4.86 5.05 -15.60
CA ILE A 196 -5.49 5.50 -16.85
C ILE A 196 -4.52 6.38 -17.63
N ARG A 197 -3.87 7.35 -16.96
CA ARG A 197 -2.92 8.28 -17.57
C ARG A 197 -2.09 9.02 -16.52
N ASP A 198 -1.03 9.67 -16.98
CA ASP A 198 -0.30 10.67 -16.20
C ASP A 198 -1.08 12.00 -16.06
N GLU A 199 -0.62 12.86 -15.14
CA GLU A 199 -1.13 14.22 -15.01
C GLU A 199 -0.91 15.03 -16.29
N LYS A 200 -1.88 15.88 -16.62
CA LYS A 200 -1.85 16.73 -17.82
C LYS A 200 -2.32 18.13 -17.45
N LYS A 201 -1.67 19.15 -18.02
CA LYS A 201 -2.14 20.55 -17.97
C LYS A 201 -3.15 20.78 -19.10
N PHE A 202 -4.20 21.53 -18.81
CA PHE A 202 -5.25 21.86 -19.79
C PHE A 202 -5.16 23.35 -20.16
N GLY A 203 -5.39 23.66 -21.43
CA GLY A 203 -5.38 25.03 -21.94
C GLY A 203 -6.69 25.77 -21.69
N SER A 204 -7.79 25.03 -21.47
CA SER A 204 -9.12 25.60 -21.21
C SER A 204 -9.93 24.75 -20.22
N ILE A 205 -11.03 25.32 -19.71
CA ILE A 205 -11.98 24.60 -18.85
C ILE A 205 -12.70 23.50 -19.65
N ASP A 206 -13.04 23.75 -20.91
CA ASP A 206 -13.73 22.77 -21.75
C ASP A 206 -12.87 21.53 -22.03
N GLU A 207 -11.55 21.73 -22.26
CA GLU A 207 -10.60 20.64 -22.39
C GLU A 207 -10.50 19.80 -21.10
N LEU A 208 -10.48 20.47 -19.94
CA LEU A 208 -10.46 19.82 -18.63
C LEU A 208 -11.73 18.97 -18.42
N VAL A 209 -12.91 19.55 -18.65
CA VAL A 209 -14.21 18.87 -18.48
C VAL A 209 -14.33 17.67 -19.42
N SER A 210 -13.93 17.83 -20.67
CA SER A 210 -13.92 16.74 -21.65
C SER A 210 -13.00 15.59 -21.22
N GLN A 211 -11.79 15.89 -20.74
CA GLN A 211 -10.87 14.86 -20.28
C GLN A 211 -11.37 14.15 -19.01
N ILE A 212 -11.91 14.88 -18.03
CA ILE A 212 -12.46 14.27 -16.81
C ILE A 212 -13.62 13.31 -17.16
N SER A 213 -14.47 13.70 -18.12
CA SER A 213 -15.56 12.84 -18.59
C SER A 213 -15.03 11.54 -19.20
N GLN A 214 -14.01 11.63 -20.06
CA GLN A 214 -13.35 10.46 -20.65
C GLN A 214 -12.67 9.59 -19.60
N ASP A 215 -12.00 10.19 -18.62
CA ASP A 215 -11.33 9.47 -17.54
C ASP A 215 -12.36 8.72 -16.66
N ARG A 216 -13.51 9.34 -16.35
CA ARG A 216 -14.62 8.71 -15.64
C ARG A 216 -15.14 7.50 -16.42
N ASP A 217 -15.45 7.66 -17.70
CA ASP A 217 -16.01 6.58 -18.52
C ASP A 217 -15.00 5.43 -18.67
N ARG A 218 -13.71 5.76 -18.83
CA ARG A 218 -12.65 4.76 -18.87
C ARG A 218 -12.48 4.05 -17.54
N ALA A 219 -12.52 4.79 -16.42
CA ALA A 219 -12.46 4.21 -15.08
C ALA A 219 -13.63 3.25 -14.84
N TYR A 220 -14.85 3.61 -15.26
CA TYR A 220 -16.03 2.77 -15.14
C TYR A 220 -15.86 1.45 -15.91
N GLN A 221 -15.36 1.51 -17.15
CA GLN A 221 -15.09 0.31 -17.95
C GLN A 221 -14.06 -0.60 -17.26
N ILE A 222 -12.95 -0.04 -16.78
CA ILE A 222 -11.89 -0.81 -16.12
C ILE A 222 -12.39 -1.42 -14.80
N ALA A 223 -13.10 -0.65 -13.99
CA ALA A 223 -13.55 -1.05 -12.66
C ALA A 223 -14.71 -2.05 -12.68
N SER A 224 -15.52 -2.06 -13.74
CA SER A 224 -16.66 -2.99 -13.88
C SER A 224 -16.27 -4.38 -14.40
N LEU A 225 -15.07 -4.52 -14.98
CA LEU A 225 -14.54 -5.79 -15.52
C LEU A 225 -13.70 -6.58 -14.51
N ASN A 226 -13.45 -6.01 -13.33
CA ASN A 226 -12.68 -6.61 -12.22
C ASN A 226 -13.57 -6.75 -10.98
#